data_AF-A0A8T5W4U7-F1
#
_entry.id   AF-A0A8T5W4U7-F1
#
_cell.length_a   1.000
_cell.length_b   1.000
_cell.length_c   1.000
_cell.angle_alpha   90.00
_cell.angle_beta   90.00
_cell.angle_gamma   90.00
#
_symmetry.space_group_name_H-M   'P 1'
#
loop_
_entity.id
_entity.type
_entity.pdbx_description
1 polymer ?
#
loop_
_entity_poly.entity_id
_entity_poly.type
_entity_poly.pdbx_seq_one_letter_code
_entity_poly.pdbx_strand_id
1 'polypeptide(L)'
;MNLEWKIPTQALYAEIKTNYPNPYMLLREFLPQRATREPANTKVEYNDLQRSFQLSTDFLGAAVNRKGCWELYMGKGTECIWVENQKATFLQIIPADSQMIQVMDLMVILPQKASSITYEKDKGLLSYALPEKLATGRCELKVSVESKPRIMAAIYKLYGNSQVFEESMWVAKGLFKNNGKSNIRDLKISYKLGEYSEASVPKGYSLIVPGGSVADLYYPVISSKVTDLITRTPVDLQISYTYQDEKGTAYSDAAVERLEILGMNQIEFSNLTEEDRTGTWAGSFSNGPLLAAWVTHLDPPVKAFAGMVSQLAGGVPTALNPESAIKFCKALYDLEVANGIAYQTPSGFLMKHSPGQDIKYPRDVLRDKSGTCVDLAILYASVCEAVGLKTILIVIPGHAFPVVVLPDGRSLPVESTAISGPQEAAPFNTAVQIASQHLSQLQAGMYYAVDVEAMHQEGVVSPELPKLEADILKRWGWHLPDTGGN
;
A
#
# COMPACT_ATOMS: atom_id res chain seq x y z
N MET A 1 -9.11 25.68 0.48
CA MET A 1 -9.86 24.83 1.44
C MET A 1 -9.53 25.30 2.83
N ASN A 2 -10.54 25.38 3.69
CA ASN A 2 -10.37 25.53 5.13
C ASN A 2 -11.04 24.33 5.80
N LEU A 3 -10.33 23.67 6.70
CA LEU A 3 -10.78 22.46 7.38
C LEU A 3 -10.49 22.62 8.88
N GLU A 4 -11.47 22.24 9.70
CA GLU A 4 -11.32 22.14 11.15
C GLU A 4 -11.75 20.75 11.59
N TRP A 5 -10.85 20.00 12.21
CA TRP A 5 -11.17 18.71 12.82
C TRP A 5 -11.13 18.78 14.32
N LYS A 6 -12.25 18.43 14.94
CA LYS A 6 -12.37 18.37 16.40
C LYS A 6 -12.10 16.95 16.87
N ILE A 7 -11.19 16.82 17.81
CA ILE A 7 -10.81 15.54 18.39
C ILE A 7 -11.70 15.29 19.63
N PRO A 8 -12.39 14.14 19.70
CA PRO A 8 -13.50 13.96 20.63
C PRO A 8 -13.07 13.94 22.10
N THR A 9 -11.87 13.45 22.42
CA THR A 9 -11.38 13.32 23.79
C THR A 9 -10.03 14.01 23.98
N GLN A 10 -9.78 14.50 25.21
CA GLN A 10 -8.49 15.08 25.57
C GLN A 10 -7.35 14.05 25.50
N ALA A 11 -7.63 12.80 25.85
CA ALA A 11 -6.65 11.71 25.80
C ALA A 11 -6.17 11.47 24.36
N LEU A 12 -7.11 11.32 23.42
CA LEU A 12 -6.78 11.13 22.01
C LEU A 12 -6.07 12.37 21.42
N TYR A 13 -6.49 13.58 21.80
CA TYR A 13 -5.83 14.80 21.35
C TYR A 13 -4.37 14.88 21.84
N ALA A 14 -4.12 14.55 23.10
CA ALA A 14 -2.78 14.52 23.68
C ALA A 14 -1.91 13.41 23.06
N GLU A 15 -2.50 12.25 22.76
CA GLU A 15 -1.83 11.16 22.07
C GLU A 15 -1.43 11.56 20.64
N ILE A 16 -2.34 12.15 19.86
CA ILE A 16 -2.06 12.67 18.53
C ILE A 16 -0.94 13.71 18.57
N LYS A 17 -0.97 14.67 19.50
CA LYS A 17 0.11 15.66 19.63
C LYS A 17 1.45 15.04 20.05
N THR A 18 1.43 13.98 20.85
CA THR A 18 2.64 13.25 21.24
C THR A 18 3.24 12.53 20.03
N ASN A 19 2.41 11.90 19.21
CA ASN A 19 2.83 11.16 18.02
C ASN A 19 3.16 12.10 16.83
N TYR A 20 2.54 13.27 16.77
CA TYR A 20 2.70 14.29 15.72
C TYR A 20 2.90 15.69 16.30
N PRO A 21 4.07 16.01 16.92
CA PRO A 21 4.29 17.31 17.55
C PRO A 21 4.21 18.48 16.56
N ASN A 22 4.64 18.26 15.31
CA ASN A 22 4.48 19.20 14.22
C ASN A 22 3.15 18.94 13.48
N PRO A 23 2.18 19.87 13.48
CA PRO A 23 0.89 19.65 12.84
C PRO A 23 0.99 19.52 11.31
N TYR A 24 2.06 20.01 10.67
CA TYR A 24 2.28 19.77 9.24
C TYR A 24 2.43 18.28 8.92
N MET A 25 2.83 17.45 9.89
CA MET A 25 2.88 15.98 9.71
C MET A 25 1.50 15.37 9.51
N LEU A 26 0.48 15.93 10.14
CA LEU A 26 -0.89 15.49 9.98
C LEU A 26 -1.39 15.75 8.56
N LEU A 27 -0.83 16.74 7.84
CA LEU A 27 -1.15 16.91 6.42
C LEU A 27 -0.94 15.62 5.64
N ARG A 28 0.02 14.76 5.98
CA ARG A 28 0.24 13.51 5.25
C ARG A 28 -0.92 12.52 5.37
N GLU A 29 -1.52 12.47 6.55
CA GLU A 29 -2.64 11.57 6.86
C GLU A 29 -3.97 12.10 6.30
N PHE A 30 -4.00 13.37 5.89
CA PHE A 30 -5.23 14.14 5.76
C PHE A 30 -5.37 14.91 4.44
N LEU A 31 -4.25 15.46 3.98
CA LEU A 31 -4.02 15.77 2.58
C LEU A 31 -3.41 14.52 2.01
N PRO A 32 -4.12 13.79 1.17
CA PRO A 32 -3.46 12.71 0.49
C PRO A 32 -2.24 13.33 -0.25
N GLN A 33 -1.01 12.88 0.07
CA GLN A 33 0.08 12.84 -0.93
C GLN A 33 -0.42 12.22 -2.26
N ARG A 34 -1.56 11.52 -2.15
CA ARG A 34 -2.42 10.69 -2.97
C ARG A 34 -3.44 11.44 -3.84
N ALA A 35 -3.41 12.77 -3.97
CA ALA A 35 -4.46 13.51 -4.72
C ALA A 35 -4.05 13.88 -6.16
N THR A 36 -5.04 13.92 -7.06
CA THR A 36 -5.04 14.69 -8.33
C THR A 36 -4.96 16.21 -8.09
N ARG A 37 -4.42 16.62 -6.93
CA ARG A 37 -4.35 17.97 -6.40
C ARG A 37 -3.00 18.18 -5.75
N GLU A 38 -2.51 19.40 -5.82
CA GLU A 38 -1.25 19.81 -5.20
C GLU A 38 -1.52 20.90 -4.16
N PRO A 39 -1.19 20.69 -2.87
CA PRO A 39 -1.34 21.73 -1.87
C PRO A 39 -0.36 22.88 -2.11
N ALA A 40 -0.82 24.10 -1.91
CA ALA A 40 -0.06 25.33 -2.03
C ALA A 40 -0.50 26.31 -0.93
N ASN A 41 0.40 27.19 -0.51
CA ASN A 41 0.12 28.21 0.52
C ASN A 41 -0.45 27.62 1.83
N THR A 42 -0.03 26.40 2.18
CA THR A 42 -0.59 25.64 3.31
C THR A 42 -0.22 26.25 4.66
N LYS A 43 -1.21 26.36 5.54
CA LYS A 43 -1.08 26.72 6.93
C LYS A 43 -1.78 25.69 7.80
N VAL A 44 -1.10 25.28 8.86
CA VAL A 44 -1.58 24.22 9.75
C VAL A 44 -1.26 24.57 11.19
N GLU A 45 -2.24 24.39 12.07
CA GLU A 45 -2.07 24.67 13.49
C GLU A 45 -2.93 23.76 14.38
N TYR A 46 -2.40 23.48 15.57
CA TYR A 46 -3.15 22.90 16.67
C TYR A 46 -3.88 24.00 17.44
N ASN A 47 -5.15 23.78 17.73
CA ASN A 47 -5.95 24.64 18.60
C ASN A 47 -6.31 23.89 19.88
N ASP A 48 -5.47 24.08 20.90
CA ASP A 48 -5.58 23.39 22.19
C ASP A 48 -6.88 23.71 22.94
N LEU A 49 -7.42 24.93 22.78
CA LEU A 49 -8.68 25.34 23.43
C LEU A 49 -9.87 24.57 22.86
N GLN A 50 -9.88 24.33 21.55
CA GLN A 50 -10.96 23.63 20.86
C GLN A 50 -10.68 22.13 20.68
N ARG A 51 -9.51 21.64 21.13
CA ARG A 51 -9.00 20.29 20.83
C ARG A 51 -9.13 19.97 19.34
N SER A 52 -8.66 20.89 18.52
CA SER A 52 -8.83 20.78 17.08
C SER A 52 -7.55 20.98 16.30
N PHE A 53 -7.58 20.49 15.08
CA PHE A 53 -6.58 20.68 14.06
C PHE A 53 -7.18 21.57 12.97
N GLN A 54 -6.50 22.66 12.64
CA GLN A 54 -6.95 23.62 11.64
C GLN A 54 -6.00 23.64 10.45
N LEU A 55 -6.57 23.58 9.24
CA LEU A 55 -5.87 23.54 7.97
C LEU A 55 -6.46 24.57 7.01
N SER A 56 -5.61 25.43 6.46
CA SER A 56 -5.93 26.31 5.34
C SER A 56 -4.94 26.04 4.20
N THR A 57 -5.42 25.69 3.00
CA THR A 57 -4.55 25.36 1.86
C THR A 57 -5.24 25.64 0.52
N ASP A 58 -4.47 26.06 -0.47
CA ASP A 58 -4.90 26.12 -1.86
C ASP A 58 -4.59 24.78 -2.53
N PHE A 59 -5.57 24.19 -3.22
CA PHE A 59 -5.32 22.97 -3.99
C PHE A 59 -5.28 23.27 -5.48
N LEU A 60 -4.08 23.22 -6.04
CA LEU A 60 -3.89 23.28 -7.48
C LEU A 60 -4.41 21.99 -8.11
N GLY A 61 -5.13 22.07 -9.23
CA GLY A 61 -5.74 20.89 -9.87
C GLY A 61 -6.99 20.35 -9.18
N ALA A 62 -7.54 21.07 -8.19
CA ALA A 62 -8.72 20.59 -7.46
C ALA A 62 -9.90 20.27 -8.37
N ALA A 63 -10.23 21.23 -9.25
CA ALA A 63 -11.18 21.06 -10.33
C ALA A 63 -10.43 21.03 -11.67
N VAL A 64 -10.80 20.09 -12.54
CA VAL A 64 -10.18 19.92 -13.86
C VAL A 64 -11.24 20.03 -14.94
N ASN A 65 -10.88 20.56 -16.11
CA ASN A 65 -11.81 20.61 -17.23
C ASN A 65 -11.60 19.42 -18.16
N ARG A 66 -12.63 18.59 -18.32
CA ARG A 66 -12.64 17.45 -19.25
C ARG A 66 -13.87 17.55 -20.13
N LYS A 67 -13.67 17.38 -21.44
CA LYS A 67 -14.74 17.42 -22.44
C LYS A 67 -15.63 18.68 -22.30
N GLY A 68 -15.02 19.81 -21.93
CA GLY A 68 -15.70 21.09 -21.73
C GLY A 68 -16.40 21.29 -20.38
N CYS A 69 -16.43 20.28 -19.50
CA CYS A 69 -17.05 20.36 -18.18
C CYS A 69 -15.99 20.44 -17.08
N TRP A 70 -16.23 21.26 -16.05
CA TRP A 70 -15.39 21.28 -14.85
C TRP A 70 -15.84 20.20 -13.88
N GLU A 71 -14.90 19.39 -13.44
CA GLU A 71 -15.13 18.23 -12.57
C GLU A 71 -14.33 18.40 -11.28
N LEU A 72 -14.99 18.16 -10.14
CA LEU A 72 -14.43 18.16 -8.80
C LEU A 72 -14.74 16.81 -8.14
N TYR A 73 -13.71 15.99 -7.91
CA TYR A 73 -13.89 14.73 -7.19
C TYR A 73 -14.09 14.99 -5.68
N MET A 74 -15.21 14.51 -5.16
CA MET A 74 -15.65 14.64 -3.77
C MET A 74 -15.41 13.37 -2.95
N GLY A 75 -14.90 12.30 -3.57
CA GLY A 75 -14.74 10.98 -2.95
C GLY A 75 -15.97 10.09 -3.16
N LYS A 76 -15.75 8.80 -3.44
CA LYS A 76 -16.83 7.81 -3.44
C LYS A 76 -17.47 7.72 -2.05
N GLY A 77 -18.78 7.53 -2.01
CA GLY A 77 -19.54 7.43 -0.77
C GLY A 77 -19.89 8.78 -0.12
N THR A 78 -19.41 9.90 -0.67
CA THR A 78 -19.80 11.24 -0.22
C THR A 78 -21.28 11.50 -0.57
N GLU A 79 -22.07 11.92 0.40
CA GLU A 79 -23.48 12.22 0.22
C GLU A 79 -23.67 13.71 -0.05
N CYS A 80 -24.41 14.06 -1.09
CA CYS A 80 -24.81 15.45 -1.32
C CYS A 80 -26.11 15.72 -0.58
N ILE A 81 -26.05 16.59 0.42
CA ILE A 81 -27.22 16.97 1.23
C ILE A 81 -28.05 18.00 0.48
N TRP A 82 -27.37 18.98 -0.13
CA TRP A 82 -28.04 20.16 -0.66
C TRP A 82 -27.21 20.85 -1.73
N VAL A 83 -27.87 21.31 -2.80
CA VAL A 83 -27.28 22.16 -3.83
C VAL A 83 -28.25 23.30 -4.10
N GLU A 84 -27.81 24.54 -3.89
CA GLU A 84 -28.56 25.73 -4.28
C GLU A 84 -27.61 26.83 -4.73
N ASN A 85 -27.97 27.49 -5.84
CA ASN A 85 -27.14 28.51 -6.49
C ASN A 85 -25.74 27.95 -6.79
N GLN A 86 -24.69 28.57 -6.25
CA GLN A 86 -23.29 28.13 -6.40
C GLN A 86 -22.76 27.46 -5.13
N LYS A 87 -23.64 26.96 -4.25
CA LYS A 87 -23.25 26.29 -3.01
C LYS A 87 -23.74 24.85 -3.03
N ALA A 88 -22.84 23.93 -2.70
CA ALA A 88 -23.16 22.52 -2.52
C ALA A 88 -22.63 22.05 -1.17
N THR A 89 -23.47 21.38 -0.39
CA THR A 89 -23.14 20.82 0.92
C THR A 89 -23.13 19.31 0.81
N PHE A 90 -22.08 18.70 1.35
CA PHE A 90 -21.87 17.27 1.37
C PHE A 90 -21.54 16.78 2.77
N LEU A 91 -21.81 15.50 2.98
CA LEU A 91 -21.48 14.76 4.19
C LEU A 91 -20.67 13.52 3.79
N GLN A 92 -19.58 13.29 4.50
CA GLN A 92 -18.80 12.08 4.37
C GLN A 92 -18.69 11.40 5.72
N ILE A 93 -18.99 10.10 5.76
CA ILE A 93 -18.82 9.25 6.95
C ILE A 93 -17.77 8.21 6.60
N ILE A 94 -16.62 8.30 7.26
CA ILE A 94 -15.47 7.44 7.01
C ILE A 94 -15.25 6.61 8.28
N PRO A 95 -15.36 5.28 8.24
CA PRO A 95 -14.93 4.44 9.34
C PRO A 95 -13.41 4.62 9.52
N ALA A 96 -12.98 5.08 10.70
CA ALA A 96 -11.56 5.23 11.00
C ALA A 96 -10.98 3.92 11.56
N ASP A 97 -11.75 3.24 12.42
CA ASP A 97 -11.48 1.87 12.88
C ASP A 97 -12.80 1.20 13.35
N SER A 98 -12.71 0.05 14.01
CA SER A 98 -13.87 -0.70 14.52
C SER A 98 -14.74 0.03 15.55
N GLN A 99 -14.24 1.11 16.17
CA GLN A 99 -14.91 1.88 17.24
C GLN A 99 -15.02 3.37 16.93
N MET A 100 -14.33 3.86 15.90
CA MET A 100 -14.26 5.27 15.54
C MET A 100 -14.82 5.51 14.14
N ILE A 101 -15.72 6.48 14.03
CA ILE A 101 -16.16 7.03 12.76
C ILE A 101 -15.74 8.50 12.67
N GLN A 102 -15.25 8.89 11.51
CA GLN A 102 -15.02 10.28 11.15
C GLN A 102 -16.24 10.76 10.37
N VAL A 103 -16.80 11.89 10.81
CA VAL A 103 -17.88 12.58 10.12
C VAL A 103 -17.34 13.91 9.64
N MET A 104 -17.48 14.19 8.34
CA MET A 104 -16.96 15.38 7.71
C MET A 104 -18.05 16.10 6.92
N ASP A 105 -18.27 17.37 7.30
CA ASP A 105 -19.14 18.29 6.58
C ASP A 105 -18.31 19.09 5.56
N LEU A 106 -18.67 19.00 4.29
CA LEU A 106 -17.96 19.68 3.21
C LEU A 106 -18.89 20.70 2.55
N MET A 107 -18.49 21.97 2.55
CA MET A 107 -19.17 23.01 1.79
C MET A 107 -18.31 23.43 0.60
N VAL A 108 -18.84 23.23 -0.61
CA VAL A 108 -18.22 23.66 -1.86
C VAL A 108 -18.93 24.92 -2.35
N ILE A 109 -18.15 26.00 -2.48
CA ILE A 109 -18.61 27.26 -3.07
C ILE A 109 -18.01 27.37 -4.47
N LEU A 110 -18.85 27.23 -5.49
CA LEU A 110 -18.48 27.30 -6.90
C LEU A 110 -18.37 28.78 -7.37
N PRO A 111 -17.67 29.05 -8.49
CA PRO A 111 -17.60 30.39 -9.05
C PRO A 111 -19.00 30.92 -9.39
N GLN A 112 -19.24 32.23 -9.23
CA GLN A 112 -20.58 32.85 -9.42
C GLN A 112 -21.25 32.53 -10.77
N LYS A 113 -20.45 32.35 -11.83
CA LYS A 113 -20.96 32.03 -13.19
C LYS A 113 -21.14 30.52 -13.43
N ALA A 114 -20.95 29.68 -12.41
CA ALA A 114 -21.16 28.25 -12.51
C ALA A 114 -22.64 27.95 -12.79
N SER A 115 -22.86 27.07 -13.76
CA SER A 115 -24.17 26.62 -14.21
C SER A 115 -24.14 25.12 -14.45
N SER A 116 -25.31 24.50 -14.68
CA SER A 116 -25.42 23.06 -14.95
C SER A 116 -24.73 22.20 -13.86
N ILE A 117 -24.91 22.59 -12.60
CA ILE A 117 -24.29 21.94 -11.46
C ILE A 117 -24.97 20.59 -11.23
N THR A 118 -24.19 19.51 -11.27
CA THR A 118 -24.68 18.13 -11.13
C THR A 118 -23.76 17.33 -10.24
N TYR A 119 -24.30 16.38 -9.48
CA TYR A 119 -23.52 15.48 -8.64
C TYR A 119 -23.85 14.03 -8.96
N GLU A 120 -22.83 13.26 -9.35
CA GLU A 120 -22.93 11.81 -9.60
C GLU A 120 -22.44 11.04 -8.37
N LYS A 121 -23.37 10.61 -7.50
CA LYS A 121 -23.06 9.95 -6.22
C LYS A 121 -22.15 8.72 -6.38
N ASP A 122 -22.43 7.85 -7.36
CA ASP A 122 -21.67 6.61 -7.58
C ASP A 122 -20.21 6.86 -7.96
N LYS A 123 -19.94 8.01 -8.58
CA LYS A 123 -18.59 8.43 -8.96
C LYS A 123 -17.96 9.40 -7.97
N GLY A 124 -18.74 9.90 -6.99
CA GLY A 124 -18.30 10.98 -6.11
C GLY A 124 -17.91 12.24 -6.87
N LEU A 125 -18.57 12.57 -7.99
CA LEU A 125 -18.11 13.62 -8.91
C LEU A 125 -19.10 14.79 -8.94
N LEU A 126 -18.65 15.99 -8.56
CA LEU A 126 -19.38 17.24 -8.74
C LEU A 126 -18.94 17.90 -10.05
N SER A 127 -19.90 18.14 -10.94
CA SER A 127 -19.65 18.68 -12.28
C SER A 127 -20.39 20.01 -12.48
N TYR A 128 -19.76 20.95 -13.16
CA TYR A 128 -20.34 22.26 -13.47
C TYR A 128 -19.77 22.86 -14.75
N ALA A 129 -20.52 23.78 -15.37
CA ALA A 129 -20.09 24.54 -16.53
C ALA A 129 -19.71 25.96 -16.14
N LEU A 130 -18.69 26.51 -16.78
CA LEU A 130 -18.36 27.94 -16.76
C LEU A 130 -18.44 28.49 -18.17
N PRO A 131 -18.87 29.76 -18.35
CA PRO A 131 -18.81 30.43 -19.64
C PRO A 131 -17.39 30.42 -20.18
N GLU A 132 -17.25 30.09 -21.46
CA GLU A 132 -15.95 30.07 -22.11
C GLU A 132 -15.36 31.49 -22.11
N LYS A 133 -14.08 31.57 -21.71
CA LYS A 133 -13.32 32.81 -21.71
C LYS A 133 -12.05 32.59 -22.51
N LEU A 134 -12.02 33.19 -23.70
CA LEU A 134 -10.82 33.22 -24.52
C LEU A 134 -9.70 33.93 -23.74
N ALA A 135 -8.52 33.33 -23.76
CA ALA A 135 -7.33 33.93 -23.20
C ALA A 135 -6.21 33.78 -24.23
N THR A 136 -5.76 34.92 -24.77
CA THR A 136 -4.71 34.98 -25.78
C THR A 136 -3.47 35.64 -25.19
N GLY A 137 -2.30 35.08 -25.47
CA GLY A 137 -1.03 35.65 -25.04
C GLY A 137 0.11 34.66 -25.22
N ARG A 138 1.18 34.82 -24.45
CA ARG A 138 2.25 33.82 -24.39
C ARG A 138 1.68 32.49 -23.87
N CYS A 139 1.86 31.42 -24.64
CA CYS A 139 1.55 30.06 -24.24
C CYS A 139 2.76 29.47 -23.51
N GLU A 140 2.57 28.98 -22.28
CA GLU A 140 3.64 28.40 -21.46
C GLU A 140 3.07 27.39 -20.47
N LEU A 141 3.45 26.13 -20.65
CA LEU A 141 3.12 25.03 -19.75
C LEU A 141 4.40 24.62 -18.99
N LYS A 142 4.41 24.82 -17.68
CA LYS A 142 5.48 24.32 -16.81
C LYS A 142 5.09 22.93 -16.31
N VAL A 143 6.00 21.97 -16.48
CA VAL A 143 5.82 20.59 -16.01
C VAL A 143 6.82 20.31 -14.89
N SER A 144 6.34 19.73 -13.79
CA SER A 144 7.17 19.14 -12.74
C SER A 144 6.66 17.75 -12.43
N VAL A 145 7.57 16.81 -12.17
CA VAL A 145 7.24 15.43 -11.89
C VAL A 145 7.74 15.08 -10.49
N GLU A 146 6.86 14.46 -9.72
CA GLU A 146 7.21 13.77 -8.49
C GLU A 146 7.08 12.27 -8.75
N SER A 147 8.05 11.48 -8.32
CA SER A 147 8.00 10.03 -8.47
C SER A 147 8.50 9.34 -7.22
N LYS A 148 8.01 8.11 -6.98
CA LYS A 148 8.62 7.25 -5.97
C LYS A 148 10.05 6.97 -6.43
N PRO A 149 11.08 7.23 -5.59
CA PRO A 149 12.46 6.98 -5.98
C PRO A 149 12.70 5.50 -6.28
N ARG A 150 11.87 4.63 -5.67
CA ARG A 150 11.93 3.19 -5.79
C ARG A 150 10.55 2.57 -5.84
N ILE A 151 10.45 1.45 -6.55
CA ILE A 151 9.28 0.58 -6.55
C ILE A 151 9.71 -0.87 -6.33
N MET A 152 8.81 -1.71 -5.80
CA MET A 152 9.11 -3.10 -5.44
C MET A 152 8.58 -4.07 -6.50
N ALA A 153 9.46 -4.90 -7.06
CA ALA A 153 9.06 -5.95 -8.00
C ALA A 153 8.07 -6.96 -7.37
N ALA A 154 8.22 -7.27 -6.09
CA ALA A 154 7.38 -8.22 -5.37
C ALA A 154 5.88 -7.87 -5.36
N ILE A 155 5.55 -6.58 -5.48
CA ILE A 155 4.17 -6.06 -5.48
C ILE A 155 3.81 -5.38 -6.80
N TYR A 156 4.47 -5.75 -7.91
CA TYR A 156 4.34 -5.02 -9.17
C TYR A 156 2.89 -4.89 -9.67
N LYS A 157 2.04 -5.89 -9.37
CA LYS A 157 0.61 -5.92 -9.70
C LYS A 157 -0.18 -4.81 -9.00
N LEU A 158 0.27 -4.41 -7.81
CA LEU A 158 -0.42 -3.44 -6.96
C LEU A 158 -0.32 -2.01 -7.51
N TYR A 159 0.79 -1.65 -8.18
CA TYR A 159 0.98 -0.32 -8.78
C TYR A 159 -0.01 0.00 -9.91
N GLY A 160 -0.60 -1.03 -10.53
CA GLY A 160 -1.63 -0.86 -11.56
C GLY A 160 -3.04 -0.66 -11.00
N ASN A 161 -3.23 -0.83 -9.68
CA ASN A 161 -4.53 -0.71 -9.04
C ASN A 161 -4.66 0.66 -8.35
N SER A 162 -5.52 1.52 -8.90
CA SER A 162 -5.74 2.86 -8.37
C SER A 162 -6.74 2.91 -7.20
N GLN A 163 -7.33 1.78 -6.78
CA GLN A 163 -8.44 1.76 -5.81
C GLN A 163 -8.04 1.22 -4.43
N VAL A 164 -6.79 0.84 -4.26
CA VAL A 164 -6.28 0.15 -3.06
C VAL A 164 -5.35 1.05 -2.27
N PHE A 165 -5.23 0.79 -0.97
CA PHE A 165 -4.40 1.60 -0.05
C PHE A 165 -4.65 3.11 -0.19
N GLU A 166 -5.93 3.48 -0.29
CA GLU A 166 -6.35 4.88 -0.47
C GLU A 166 -5.65 5.57 -1.67
N GLU A 167 -5.55 4.84 -2.78
CA GLU A 167 -4.96 5.29 -4.04
C GLU A 167 -3.44 5.62 -3.95
N SER A 168 -2.75 5.22 -2.88
CA SER A 168 -1.33 5.57 -2.62
C SER A 168 -0.29 4.83 -3.47
N MET A 169 -0.74 3.92 -4.34
CA MET A 169 0.09 3.06 -5.17
C MET A 169 0.49 3.68 -6.52
N TRP A 170 0.32 4.98 -6.70
CA TRP A 170 0.83 5.70 -7.87
C TRP A 170 2.37 5.65 -7.89
N VAL A 171 2.98 5.58 -9.07
CA VAL A 171 4.45 5.61 -9.24
C VAL A 171 4.96 7.02 -9.50
N ALA A 172 4.15 7.85 -10.16
CA ALA A 172 4.47 9.26 -10.37
C ALA A 172 3.25 10.17 -10.39
N LYS A 173 3.50 11.44 -10.12
CA LYS A 173 2.57 12.55 -10.19
C LYS A 173 3.16 13.62 -11.10
N GLY A 174 2.51 13.88 -12.22
CA GLY A 174 2.85 14.98 -13.13
C GLY A 174 2.01 16.21 -12.81
N LEU A 175 2.66 17.33 -12.49
CA LEU A 175 2.01 18.63 -12.29
C LEU A 175 2.25 19.53 -13.51
N PHE A 176 1.16 19.86 -14.19
CA PHE A 176 1.13 20.65 -15.42
C PHE A 176 0.49 22.00 -15.12
N LYS A 177 1.29 23.06 -15.02
CA LYS A 177 0.86 24.41 -14.63
C LYS A 177 0.92 25.37 -15.80
N ASN A 178 -0.17 26.06 -16.08
CA ASN A 178 -0.20 27.12 -17.07
C ASN A 178 0.40 28.41 -16.47
N ASN A 179 1.66 28.68 -16.77
CA ASN A 179 2.37 29.90 -16.38
C ASN A 179 2.23 31.03 -17.43
N GLY A 180 1.58 30.74 -18.54
CA GLY A 180 1.34 31.68 -19.62
C GLY A 180 0.16 32.61 -19.38
N LYS A 181 -0.17 33.38 -20.42
CA LYS A 181 -1.37 34.22 -20.51
C LYS A 181 -2.42 33.66 -21.48
N SER A 182 -2.06 32.64 -22.26
CA SER A 182 -2.99 31.93 -23.15
C SER A 182 -3.64 30.76 -22.42
N ASN A 183 -4.85 30.36 -22.81
CA ASN A 183 -5.38 29.05 -22.42
C ASN A 183 -4.52 27.93 -23.02
N ILE A 184 -4.37 26.83 -22.27
CA ILE A 184 -3.86 25.56 -22.77
C ILE A 184 -5.08 24.69 -23.10
N ARG A 185 -5.14 24.18 -24.32
CA ARG A 185 -6.22 23.35 -24.84
C ARG A 185 -5.74 21.93 -25.09
N ASP A 186 -6.64 20.97 -24.89
CA ASP A 186 -6.45 19.56 -25.23
C ASP A 186 -5.10 18.97 -24.77
N LEU A 187 -4.74 19.22 -23.51
CA LEU A 187 -3.59 18.58 -22.88
C LEU A 187 -3.84 17.07 -22.84
N LYS A 188 -2.94 16.29 -23.44
CA LYS A 188 -2.90 14.84 -23.39
C LYS A 188 -1.61 14.40 -22.73
N ILE A 189 -1.70 13.48 -21.78
CA ILE A 189 -0.55 13.00 -21.00
C ILE A 189 -0.49 11.48 -21.10
N SER A 190 0.70 10.95 -21.39
CA SER A 190 1.01 9.51 -21.40
C SER A 190 2.29 9.24 -20.63
N TYR A 191 2.36 8.06 -20.01
CA TYR A 191 3.48 7.62 -19.19
C TYR A 191 4.00 6.28 -19.69
N LYS A 192 5.30 6.05 -19.53
CA LYS A 192 5.94 4.75 -19.83
C LYS A 192 7.07 4.49 -18.85
N LEU A 193 7.12 3.28 -18.29
CA LEU A 193 8.13 2.84 -17.34
C LEU A 193 9.12 1.89 -18.03
N GLY A 194 10.16 2.46 -18.65
CA GLY A 194 11.19 1.72 -19.38
C GLY A 194 10.62 0.62 -20.28
N GLU A 195 11.16 -0.59 -20.15
CA GLU A 195 10.66 -1.80 -20.84
C GLU A 195 9.60 -2.57 -20.03
N TYR A 196 9.27 -2.10 -18.83
CA TYR A 196 8.39 -2.78 -17.89
C TYR A 196 6.94 -2.33 -17.99
N SER A 197 6.62 -1.32 -18.80
CA SER A 197 5.24 -1.00 -19.15
C SER A 197 5.13 -0.59 -20.62
N GLU A 198 3.94 -0.81 -21.18
CA GLU A 198 3.55 -0.11 -22.41
C GLU A 198 3.29 1.38 -22.11
N ALA A 199 3.22 2.18 -23.16
CA ALA A 199 2.79 3.57 -23.02
C ALA A 199 1.32 3.61 -22.59
N SER A 200 1.02 4.38 -21.54
CA SER A 200 -0.33 4.50 -21.02
C SER A 200 -1.25 5.18 -22.04
N VAL A 201 -2.53 4.80 -22.06
CA VAL A 201 -3.55 5.50 -22.86
C VAL A 201 -3.52 6.99 -22.49
N PRO A 202 -3.41 7.91 -23.47
CA PRO A 202 -3.31 9.33 -23.16
C PRO A 202 -4.55 9.86 -22.42
N LYS A 203 -4.34 10.43 -21.24
CA LYS A 203 -5.40 11.09 -20.47
C LYS A 203 -5.56 12.52 -20.94
N GLY A 204 -6.80 12.90 -21.26
CA GLY A 204 -7.13 14.20 -21.84
C GLY A 204 -7.72 15.21 -20.85
N TYR A 205 -7.29 16.46 -20.97
CA TYR A 205 -7.78 17.63 -20.26
C TYR A 205 -8.04 18.75 -21.27
N SER A 206 -9.29 19.22 -21.35
CA SER A 206 -9.74 20.08 -22.44
C SER A 206 -9.29 21.53 -22.29
N LEU A 207 -9.12 22.01 -21.04
CA LEU A 207 -8.77 23.39 -20.76
C LEU A 207 -7.95 23.52 -19.47
N ILE A 208 -6.84 24.25 -19.55
CA ILE A 208 -6.13 24.81 -18.40
C ILE A 208 -6.02 26.32 -18.60
N VAL A 209 -6.79 27.07 -17.82
CA VAL A 209 -6.78 28.54 -17.84
C VAL A 209 -5.45 29.11 -17.31
N PRO A 210 -5.07 30.37 -17.64
CA PRO A 210 -3.91 31.02 -17.05
C PRO A 210 -3.87 30.91 -15.53
N GLY A 211 -2.74 30.45 -14.98
CA GLY A 211 -2.56 30.19 -13.55
C GLY A 211 -3.15 28.86 -13.04
N GLY A 212 -3.95 28.17 -13.86
CA GLY A 212 -4.51 26.85 -13.55
C GLY A 212 -3.47 25.73 -13.64
N SER A 213 -3.83 24.58 -13.06
CA SER A 213 -2.97 23.40 -13.04
C SER A 213 -3.77 22.11 -13.21
N VAL A 214 -3.09 21.06 -13.66
CA VAL A 214 -3.54 19.67 -13.63
C VAL A 214 -2.49 18.85 -12.87
N ALA A 215 -2.91 18.03 -11.91
CA ALA A 215 -2.07 16.97 -11.36
C ALA A 215 -2.62 15.61 -11.83
N ASP A 216 -1.78 14.84 -12.53
CA ASP A 216 -2.12 13.52 -13.07
C ASP A 216 -1.23 12.44 -12.43
N LEU A 217 -1.87 11.36 -11.97
CA LEU A 217 -1.21 10.25 -11.29
C LEU A 217 -1.02 9.06 -12.24
N TYR A 218 0.15 8.45 -12.18
CA TYR A 218 0.49 7.27 -12.97
C TYR A 218 0.42 5.99 -12.14
N TYR A 219 -0.49 5.10 -12.54
CA TYR A 219 -0.64 3.73 -12.02
C TYR A 219 -0.23 2.75 -13.12
N PRO A 220 1.05 2.34 -13.21
CA PRO A 220 1.53 1.49 -14.30
C PRO A 220 0.96 0.08 -14.21
N VAL A 221 0.51 -0.45 -15.35
CA VAL A 221 0.42 -1.91 -15.52
C VAL A 221 1.84 -2.40 -15.81
N ILE A 222 2.50 -2.93 -14.77
CA ILE A 222 3.89 -3.40 -14.86
C ILE A 222 3.91 -4.84 -15.39
N SER A 223 4.83 -5.13 -16.31
CA SER A 223 5.09 -6.44 -16.89
C SER A 223 5.72 -7.37 -15.87
N SER A 224 5.35 -8.66 -15.89
CA SER A 224 5.93 -9.69 -15.04
C SER A 224 7.44 -9.88 -15.25
N LYS A 225 8.06 -9.31 -16.28
CA LYS A 225 9.53 -9.29 -16.44
C LYS A 225 10.27 -8.76 -15.21
N VAL A 226 9.64 -7.89 -14.41
CA VAL A 226 10.25 -7.40 -13.16
C VAL A 226 10.55 -8.51 -12.16
N THR A 227 9.91 -9.68 -12.28
CA THR A 227 10.14 -10.82 -11.39
C THR A 227 11.52 -11.46 -11.57
N ASP A 228 12.21 -11.17 -12.69
CA ASP A 228 13.56 -11.67 -12.97
C ASP A 228 14.65 -10.82 -12.28
N LEU A 229 14.27 -9.69 -11.67
CA LEU A 229 15.22 -8.78 -11.02
C LEU A 229 15.66 -9.34 -9.67
N ILE A 230 16.96 -9.57 -9.51
CA ILE A 230 17.56 -10.02 -8.24
C ILE A 230 17.99 -8.82 -7.38
N THR A 231 18.48 -7.77 -8.03
CA THR A 231 18.98 -6.55 -7.37
C THR A 231 18.28 -5.32 -7.91
N ARG A 232 18.40 -4.19 -7.20
CA ARG A 232 17.98 -2.88 -7.70
C ARG A 232 18.43 -2.64 -9.15
N THR A 233 17.49 -2.17 -9.97
CA THR A 233 17.72 -1.89 -11.39
C THR A 233 17.19 -0.50 -11.72
N PRO A 234 18.03 0.41 -12.25
CA PRO A 234 17.56 1.73 -12.67
C PRO A 234 16.63 1.60 -13.88
N VAL A 235 15.59 2.44 -13.92
CA VAL A 235 14.64 2.53 -15.02
C VAL A 235 14.25 3.99 -15.25
N ASP A 236 14.11 4.36 -16.52
CA ASP A 236 13.59 5.67 -16.90
C ASP A 236 12.05 5.63 -16.93
N LEU A 237 11.43 6.59 -16.22
CA LEU A 237 10.03 6.93 -16.34
C LEU A 237 9.91 8.08 -17.35
N GLN A 238 9.28 7.82 -18.48
CA GLN A 238 9.00 8.83 -19.50
C GLN A 238 7.58 9.36 -19.34
N ILE A 239 7.43 10.69 -19.38
CA ILE A 239 6.16 11.40 -19.36
C ILE A 239 6.07 12.21 -20.64
N SER A 240 5.23 11.78 -21.58
CA SER A 240 5.02 12.46 -22.85
C SER A 240 3.71 13.25 -22.81
N TYR A 241 3.75 14.49 -23.29
CA TYR A 241 2.57 15.33 -23.30
C TYR A 241 2.46 16.21 -24.54
N THR A 242 1.22 16.43 -24.97
CA THR A 242 0.88 17.30 -26.09
C THR A 242 -0.23 18.26 -25.69
N TYR A 243 -0.23 19.47 -26.20
CA TYR A 243 -1.28 20.45 -25.96
C TYR A 243 -1.35 21.47 -27.09
N GLN A 244 -2.37 22.33 -27.08
CA GLN A 244 -2.56 23.41 -28.03
C GLN A 244 -2.69 24.75 -27.32
N ASP A 245 -2.31 25.84 -27.98
CA ASP A 245 -2.69 27.19 -27.54
C ASP A 245 -4.11 27.56 -28.01
N GLU A 246 -4.57 28.77 -27.66
CA GLU A 246 -5.90 29.27 -28.09
C GLU A 246 -6.04 29.40 -29.61
N LYS A 247 -4.93 29.48 -30.36
CA LYS A 247 -4.94 29.59 -31.83
C LYS A 247 -4.93 28.21 -32.52
N GLY A 248 -4.85 27.12 -31.76
CA GLY A 248 -4.73 25.76 -32.28
C GLY A 248 -3.29 25.36 -32.65
N THR A 249 -2.28 26.16 -32.27
CA THR A 249 -0.87 25.78 -32.46
C THR A 249 -0.56 24.60 -31.54
N ALA A 250 -0.15 23.46 -32.10
CA ALA A 250 0.17 22.27 -31.34
C ALA A 250 1.61 22.28 -30.79
N TYR A 251 1.76 21.80 -29.57
CA TYR A 251 3.01 21.63 -28.85
C TYR A 251 3.12 20.18 -28.37
N SER A 252 4.36 19.68 -28.31
CA SER A 252 4.69 18.36 -27.77
C SER A 252 6.02 18.45 -27.06
N ASP A 253 6.14 17.79 -25.92
CA ASP A 253 7.39 17.69 -25.17
C ASP A 253 7.34 16.44 -24.26
N ALA A 254 8.45 16.14 -23.59
CA ALA A 254 8.54 15.04 -22.65
C ALA A 254 9.43 15.38 -21.44
N ALA A 255 9.08 14.81 -20.30
CA ALA A 255 9.94 14.75 -19.12
C ALA A 255 10.42 13.32 -18.89
N VAL A 256 11.59 13.17 -18.26
CA VAL A 256 12.15 11.87 -17.89
C VAL A 256 12.60 11.94 -16.44
N GLU A 257 12.14 11.00 -15.63
CA GLU A 257 12.61 10.77 -14.27
C GLU A 257 13.32 9.42 -14.19
N ARG A 258 14.29 9.29 -13.28
CA ARG A 258 15.04 8.06 -13.03
C ARG A 258 14.59 7.48 -11.71
N LEU A 259 14.11 6.23 -11.70
CA LEU A 259 13.78 5.49 -10.48
C LEU A 259 14.47 4.13 -10.45
N GLU A 260 14.42 3.44 -9.32
CA GLU A 260 14.94 2.06 -9.19
C GLU A 260 13.79 1.07 -8.99
N ILE A 261 13.82 -0.07 -9.68
CA ILE A 261 12.99 -1.23 -9.35
C ILE A 261 13.82 -2.14 -8.43
N LEU A 262 13.33 -2.39 -7.22
CA LEU A 262 13.95 -3.30 -6.28
C LEU A 262 13.82 -4.76 -6.75
N GLY A 263 14.75 -5.60 -6.34
CA GLY A 263 14.71 -7.03 -6.65
C GLY A 263 13.46 -7.71 -6.09
N MET A 264 13.14 -8.87 -6.65
CA MET A 264 11.94 -9.66 -6.37
C MET A 264 11.80 -10.11 -4.91
N ASN A 265 12.91 -10.18 -4.17
CA ASN A 265 12.95 -10.53 -2.76
C ASN A 265 13.03 -9.29 -1.85
N GLN A 266 13.20 -8.09 -2.40
CA GLN A 266 13.54 -6.91 -1.59
C GLN A 266 12.27 -6.15 -1.19
N ILE A 267 12.10 -5.92 0.11
CA ILE A 267 11.09 -5.01 0.64
C ILE A 267 11.76 -3.73 1.14
N GLU A 268 11.15 -2.58 0.80
CA GLU A 268 11.38 -1.31 1.48
C GLU A 268 10.19 -1.09 2.42
N PHE A 269 10.45 -1.05 3.73
CA PHE A 269 9.39 -1.02 4.74
C PHE A 269 8.70 0.34 4.86
N SER A 270 9.20 1.37 4.18
CA SER A 270 8.53 2.67 4.10
C SER A 270 8.97 3.45 2.88
N ASN A 271 8.01 3.98 2.14
CA ASN A 271 8.24 4.88 1.00
C ASN A 271 8.27 6.37 1.42
N LEU A 272 8.29 6.67 2.72
CA LEU A 272 8.33 8.05 3.19
C LEU A 272 9.66 8.71 2.82
N THR A 273 9.57 9.94 2.32
CA THR A 273 10.74 10.80 2.11
C THR A 273 11.41 11.16 3.44
N GLU A 274 12.63 11.68 3.43
CA GLU A 274 13.27 12.16 4.67
C GLU A 274 12.44 13.24 5.36
N GLU A 275 11.87 14.16 4.58
CA GLU A 275 11.04 15.26 5.07
C GLU A 275 9.75 14.73 5.72
N ASP A 276 9.21 13.62 5.21
CA ASP A 276 7.99 13.00 5.74
C ASP A 276 8.22 12.06 6.93
N ARG A 277 9.46 11.75 7.30
CA ARG A 277 9.77 10.83 8.41
C ARG A 277 9.61 11.54 9.75
N THR A 278 8.69 11.05 10.57
CA THR A 278 8.50 11.51 11.95
C THR A 278 9.44 10.86 12.97
N GLY A 279 10.24 9.88 12.54
CA GLY A 279 11.01 9.03 13.45
C GLY A 279 10.18 7.98 14.21
N THR A 280 8.87 7.90 13.96
CA THR A 280 8.00 6.85 14.53
C THR A 280 8.30 5.48 13.91
N TRP A 281 8.09 4.42 14.70
CA TRP A 281 8.21 3.05 14.21
C TRP A 281 7.17 2.76 13.13
N ALA A 282 5.89 3.07 13.37
CA ALA A 282 4.81 2.88 12.38
C ALA A 282 5.14 3.55 11.04
N GLY A 283 5.56 4.82 11.04
CA GLY A 283 5.96 5.49 9.80
C GLY A 283 7.15 4.81 9.09
N SER A 284 8.10 4.28 9.85
CA SER A 284 9.27 3.59 9.31
C SER A 284 8.95 2.19 8.76
N PHE A 285 7.81 1.62 9.15
CA PHE A 285 7.34 0.28 8.75
C PHE A 285 5.97 0.30 8.06
N SER A 286 5.58 1.44 7.46
CA SER A 286 4.25 1.64 6.86
C SER A 286 3.91 0.68 5.71
N ASN A 287 4.90 0.09 5.06
CA ASN A 287 4.72 -0.96 4.05
C ASN A 287 4.67 -2.38 4.66
N GLY A 288 4.68 -2.54 5.99
CA GLY A 288 4.56 -3.83 6.67
C GLY A 288 3.39 -4.70 6.17
N PRO A 289 2.18 -4.14 5.92
CA PRO A 289 1.07 -4.88 5.32
C PRO A 289 1.38 -5.52 3.96
N LEU A 290 2.34 -5.00 3.21
CA LEU A 290 2.73 -5.51 1.90
C LEU A 290 3.47 -6.86 1.97
N LEU A 291 3.89 -7.30 3.16
CA LEU A 291 4.46 -8.64 3.38
C LEU A 291 3.50 -9.76 2.96
N ALA A 292 2.18 -9.51 2.91
CA ALA A 292 1.21 -10.46 2.39
C ALA A 292 1.53 -10.95 0.96
N ALA A 293 2.23 -10.15 0.14
CA ALA A 293 2.64 -10.55 -1.21
C ALA A 293 3.62 -11.75 -1.22
N TRP A 294 4.39 -11.94 -0.15
CA TRP A 294 5.30 -13.08 -0.03
C TRP A 294 4.61 -14.37 0.45
N VAL A 295 3.35 -14.30 0.90
CA VAL A 295 2.57 -15.45 1.36
C VAL A 295 2.04 -16.25 0.17
N THR A 296 2.86 -17.17 -0.33
CA THR A 296 2.67 -17.87 -1.62
C THR A 296 1.98 -19.22 -1.45
N HIS A 297 0.80 -19.23 -0.83
CA HIS A 297 0.02 -20.45 -0.54
C HIS A 297 -0.42 -21.24 -1.79
N LEU A 298 -0.41 -20.62 -2.97
CA LEU A 298 -0.70 -21.27 -4.26
C LEU A 298 0.51 -21.93 -4.92
N ASP A 299 1.71 -21.71 -4.40
CA ASP A 299 2.95 -22.21 -4.97
C ASP A 299 3.07 -23.74 -4.87
N PRO A 300 3.35 -24.49 -5.95
CA PRO A 300 3.38 -25.95 -5.92
C PRO A 300 4.28 -26.59 -4.83
N PRO A 301 5.51 -26.12 -4.56
CA PRO A 301 6.32 -26.64 -3.45
C PRO A 301 5.67 -26.41 -2.09
N VAL A 302 5.01 -25.26 -1.87
CA VAL A 302 4.28 -24.97 -0.62
C VAL A 302 3.11 -25.92 -0.45
N LYS A 303 2.32 -26.14 -1.51
CA LYS A 303 1.20 -27.10 -1.50
C LYS A 303 1.67 -28.54 -1.26
N ALA A 304 2.75 -28.95 -1.91
CA ALA A 304 3.34 -30.27 -1.71
C ALA A 304 3.81 -30.44 -0.25
N PHE A 305 4.43 -29.40 0.32
CA PHE A 305 4.87 -29.40 1.71
C PHE A 305 3.68 -29.45 2.68
N ALA A 306 2.62 -28.68 2.43
CA ALA A 306 1.36 -28.76 3.18
C ALA A 306 0.73 -30.17 3.12
N GLY A 307 0.89 -30.88 2.01
CA GLY A 307 0.52 -32.29 1.87
C GLY A 307 1.32 -33.22 2.79
N MET A 308 2.63 -33.03 2.89
CA MET A 308 3.49 -33.76 3.84
C MET A 308 3.08 -33.50 5.30
N VAL A 309 2.81 -32.23 5.64
CA VAL A 309 2.32 -31.85 6.98
C VAL A 309 0.97 -32.51 7.28
N SER A 310 0.05 -32.51 6.31
CA SER A 310 -1.25 -33.18 6.44
C SER A 310 -1.08 -34.68 6.70
N GLN A 311 -0.14 -35.34 6.02
CA GLN A 311 0.18 -36.76 6.25
C GLN A 311 0.71 -36.98 7.67
N LEU A 312 1.64 -36.14 8.14
CA LEU A 312 2.17 -36.21 9.51
C LEU A 312 1.09 -35.94 10.58
N ALA A 313 0.15 -35.04 10.29
CA ALA A 313 -1.01 -34.78 11.16
C ALA A 313 -2.06 -35.90 11.12
N GLY A 314 -1.89 -36.94 10.29
CA GLY A 314 -2.79 -38.09 10.18
C GLY A 314 -3.97 -37.87 9.22
N GLY A 315 -3.85 -36.97 8.24
CA GLY A 315 -4.86 -36.73 7.20
C GLY A 315 -6.14 -36.08 7.70
N VAL A 316 -6.07 -35.30 8.80
CA VAL A 316 -7.23 -34.66 9.41
C VAL A 316 -7.77 -33.51 8.53
N PRO A 317 -9.09 -33.25 8.54
CA PRO A 317 -9.65 -32.11 7.83
C PRO A 317 -9.37 -30.82 8.62
N THR A 318 -8.18 -30.26 8.38
CA THR A 318 -7.55 -29.19 9.17
C THR A 318 -8.47 -27.99 9.46
N ALA A 319 -9.22 -27.51 8.48
CA ALA A 319 -10.04 -26.30 8.61
C ALA A 319 -11.43 -26.53 9.27
N LEU A 320 -11.79 -27.77 9.64
CA LEU A 320 -13.14 -28.06 10.16
C LEU A 320 -13.29 -27.87 11.67
N ASN A 321 -12.23 -28.08 12.46
CA ASN A 321 -12.28 -27.93 13.91
C ASN A 321 -10.94 -27.46 14.51
N PRO A 322 -10.99 -26.77 15.66
CA PRO A 322 -9.79 -26.23 16.32
C PRO A 322 -8.73 -27.28 16.66
N GLU A 323 -9.12 -28.49 17.09
CA GLU A 323 -8.19 -29.54 17.47
C GLU A 323 -7.37 -30.04 16.27
N SER A 324 -8.03 -30.19 15.11
CA SER A 324 -7.39 -30.59 13.85
C SER A 324 -6.46 -29.49 13.33
N ALA A 325 -6.88 -28.23 13.44
CA ALA A 325 -6.05 -27.07 13.11
C ALA A 325 -4.78 -27.02 13.98
N ILE A 326 -4.92 -27.14 15.31
CA ILE A 326 -3.78 -27.18 16.25
C ILE A 326 -2.86 -28.36 15.94
N LYS A 327 -3.43 -29.55 15.63
CA LYS A 327 -2.64 -30.73 15.27
C LYS A 327 -1.83 -30.52 13.99
N PHE A 328 -2.41 -29.88 12.98
CA PHE A 328 -1.71 -29.52 11.75
C PHE A 328 -0.59 -28.50 12.02
N CYS A 329 -0.88 -27.44 12.77
CA CYS A 329 0.12 -26.42 13.15
C CYS A 329 1.29 -27.03 13.92
N LYS A 330 1.02 -27.96 14.85
CA LYS A 330 2.05 -28.72 15.55
C LYS A 330 2.87 -29.58 14.58
N ALA A 331 2.22 -30.33 13.70
CA ALA A 331 2.90 -31.17 12.72
C ALA A 331 3.77 -30.36 11.76
N LEU A 332 3.35 -29.16 11.36
CA LEU A 332 4.14 -28.23 10.56
C LEU A 332 5.43 -27.88 11.30
N TYR A 333 5.30 -27.36 12.52
CA TYR A 333 6.45 -26.97 13.35
C TYR A 333 7.40 -28.16 13.58
N ASP A 334 6.88 -29.33 13.93
CA ASP A 334 7.69 -30.53 14.17
C ASP A 334 8.40 -30.99 12.89
N LEU A 335 7.77 -30.88 11.71
CA LEU A 335 8.37 -31.25 10.43
C LEU A 335 9.52 -30.31 10.05
N GLU A 336 9.36 -29.01 10.30
CA GLU A 336 10.41 -27.99 10.12
C GLU A 336 11.62 -28.29 11.01
N VAL A 337 11.39 -28.57 12.30
CA VAL A 337 12.44 -28.95 13.26
C VAL A 337 13.14 -30.25 12.84
N ALA A 338 12.38 -31.29 12.50
CA ALA A 338 12.93 -32.60 12.15
C ALA A 338 13.77 -32.59 10.86
N ASN A 339 13.48 -31.67 9.94
CA ASN A 339 14.24 -31.50 8.70
C ASN A 339 15.36 -30.46 8.82
N GLY A 340 15.54 -29.84 10.00
CA GLY A 340 16.65 -28.96 10.32
C GLY A 340 16.52 -27.54 9.79
N ILE A 341 15.31 -26.97 9.73
CA ILE A 341 15.18 -25.54 9.45
C ILE A 341 15.87 -24.73 10.57
N ALA A 342 16.68 -23.75 10.19
CA ALA A 342 17.40 -22.89 11.12
C ALA A 342 17.09 -21.39 10.93
N TYR A 343 17.20 -20.64 12.01
CA TYR A 343 17.19 -19.18 11.96
C TYR A 343 18.45 -18.66 11.27
N GLN A 344 18.26 -17.74 10.32
CA GLN A 344 19.32 -17.04 9.61
C GLN A 344 19.28 -15.55 9.98
N THR A 345 20.45 -14.95 10.18
CA THR A 345 20.56 -13.49 10.32
C THR A 345 20.05 -12.80 9.06
N PRO A 346 19.20 -11.76 9.18
CA PRO A 346 18.68 -11.04 8.03
C PRO A 346 19.79 -10.41 7.20
N SER A 347 19.74 -10.61 5.89
CA SER A 347 20.42 -9.71 4.95
C SER A 347 19.61 -8.43 4.87
N GLY A 348 19.88 -7.54 5.81
CA GLY A 348 19.45 -6.16 5.69
C GLY A 348 20.29 -5.46 4.64
N PHE A 349 19.66 -4.65 3.79
CA PHE A 349 20.36 -3.58 3.12
C PHE A 349 19.98 -2.28 3.83
N LEU A 350 20.96 -1.66 4.49
CA LEU A 350 20.76 -0.34 5.08
C LEU A 350 20.58 0.65 3.94
N MET A 351 19.35 1.04 3.67
CA MET A 351 19.09 2.19 2.81
C MET A 351 19.41 3.42 3.64
N LYS A 352 20.00 4.43 3.00
CA LYS A 352 20.45 5.68 3.66
C LYS A 352 19.36 6.30 4.56
N HIS A 353 18.08 6.00 4.28
CA HIS A 353 16.95 6.60 4.98
C HIS A 353 15.85 5.61 5.44
N SER A 354 15.72 4.37 4.91
CA SER A 354 14.60 3.44 5.19
C SER A 354 15.05 2.04 5.61
N PRO A 355 14.36 1.36 6.53
CA PRO A 355 14.61 -0.06 6.76
C PRO A 355 14.19 -0.87 5.53
N GLY A 356 15.08 -1.74 5.08
CA GLY A 356 14.84 -2.68 3.98
C GLY A 356 15.45 -4.03 4.29
N GLN A 357 14.87 -5.08 3.73
CA GLN A 357 15.31 -6.45 3.94
C GLN A 357 15.10 -7.28 2.67
N ASP A 358 15.98 -8.25 2.41
CA ASP A 358 15.68 -9.31 1.47
C ASP A 358 14.86 -10.40 2.19
N ILE A 359 13.63 -10.63 1.71
CA ILE A 359 12.69 -11.62 2.20
C ILE A 359 12.68 -12.82 1.25
N LYS A 360 12.97 -14.00 1.79
CA LYS A 360 12.86 -15.27 1.05
C LYS A 360 11.39 -15.60 0.82
N TYR A 361 11.06 -16.11 -0.37
CA TYR A 361 9.78 -16.76 -0.54
C TYR A 361 9.79 -18.11 0.19
N PRO A 362 8.63 -18.63 0.62
CA PRO A 362 8.52 -19.96 1.24
C PRO A 362 9.32 -21.06 0.54
N ARG A 363 9.29 -21.13 -0.79
CA ARG A 363 10.09 -22.08 -1.58
C ARG A 363 11.60 -21.96 -1.38
N ASP A 364 12.11 -20.75 -1.15
CA ASP A 364 13.53 -20.49 -0.91
C ASP A 364 13.91 -20.91 0.50
N VAL A 365 13.02 -20.67 1.48
CA VAL A 365 13.19 -21.19 2.86
C VAL A 365 13.18 -22.72 2.85
N LEU A 366 12.26 -23.35 2.12
CA LEU A 366 12.20 -24.80 1.98
C LEU A 366 13.45 -25.38 1.29
N ARG A 367 14.02 -24.68 0.30
CA ARG A 367 15.27 -25.07 -0.37
C ARG A 367 16.47 -24.95 0.57
N ASP A 368 16.62 -23.79 1.20
CA ASP A 368 17.81 -23.44 1.97
C ASP A 368 17.76 -23.95 3.41
N LYS A 369 16.59 -24.47 3.84
CA LYS A 369 16.29 -24.87 5.23
C LYS A 369 16.67 -23.79 6.24
N SER A 370 16.49 -22.53 5.87
CA SER A 370 16.86 -21.40 6.72
C SER A 370 16.17 -20.10 6.33
N GLY A 371 15.87 -19.26 7.33
CA GLY A 371 15.20 -17.98 7.14
C GLY A 371 15.25 -17.09 8.38
N THR A 372 14.94 -15.81 8.18
CA THR A 372 14.78 -14.80 9.23
C THR A 372 13.44 -14.94 9.95
N CYS A 373 13.16 -14.10 10.96
CA CYS A 373 11.86 -14.09 11.62
C CYS A 373 10.70 -13.85 10.65
N VAL A 374 10.88 -12.94 9.69
CA VAL A 374 9.88 -12.63 8.66
C VAL A 374 9.72 -13.80 7.69
N ASP A 375 10.82 -14.39 7.21
CA ASP A 375 10.76 -15.51 6.25
C ASP A 375 10.06 -16.73 6.84
N LEU A 376 10.37 -17.07 8.09
CA LEU A 376 9.79 -18.21 8.80
C LEU A 376 8.31 -17.96 9.12
N ALA A 377 7.93 -16.74 9.49
CA ALA A 377 6.53 -16.39 9.69
C ALA A 377 5.72 -16.50 8.39
N ILE A 378 6.29 -16.05 7.28
CA ILE A 378 5.69 -16.16 5.94
C ILE A 378 5.59 -17.61 5.48
N LEU A 379 6.63 -18.43 5.68
CA LEU A 379 6.58 -19.86 5.37
C LEU A 379 5.43 -20.53 6.12
N TYR A 380 5.39 -20.35 7.44
CA TYR A 380 4.39 -20.95 8.31
C TYR A 380 2.97 -20.52 7.89
N ALA A 381 2.78 -19.22 7.65
CA ALA A 381 1.51 -18.67 7.17
C ALA A 381 1.11 -19.25 5.80
N SER A 382 2.05 -19.34 4.85
CA SER A 382 1.79 -19.87 3.50
C SER A 382 1.33 -21.32 3.52
N VAL A 383 1.90 -22.15 4.40
CA VAL A 383 1.54 -23.57 4.53
C VAL A 383 0.18 -23.73 5.21
N CYS A 384 -0.15 -22.91 6.21
CA CYS A 384 -1.46 -22.87 6.84
C CYS A 384 -2.56 -22.41 5.86
N GLU A 385 -2.33 -21.31 5.11
CA GLU A 385 -3.24 -20.80 4.09
C GLU A 385 -3.48 -21.83 2.96
N ALA A 386 -2.46 -22.63 2.61
CA ALA A 386 -2.57 -23.68 1.59
C ALA A 386 -3.58 -24.78 1.95
N VAL A 387 -3.93 -24.93 3.23
CA VAL A 387 -4.97 -25.85 3.73
C VAL A 387 -6.22 -25.14 4.26
N GLY A 388 -6.37 -23.85 3.96
CA GLY A 388 -7.56 -23.05 4.28
C GLY A 388 -7.61 -22.53 5.72
N LEU A 389 -6.49 -22.51 6.45
CA LEU A 389 -6.40 -21.81 7.73
C LEU A 389 -6.05 -20.35 7.49
N LYS A 390 -6.85 -19.44 8.07
CA LYS A 390 -6.60 -18.00 8.01
C LYS A 390 -5.40 -17.64 8.89
N THR A 391 -4.58 -16.72 8.40
CA THR A 391 -3.34 -16.31 9.06
C THR A 391 -3.20 -14.80 9.13
N ILE A 392 -2.57 -14.35 10.22
CA ILE A 392 -2.19 -12.96 10.46
C ILE A 392 -0.69 -12.94 10.73
N LEU A 393 0.07 -12.14 9.97
CA LEU A 393 1.47 -11.87 10.32
C LEU A 393 1.52 -10.71 11.31
N ILE A 394 2.10 -10.94 12.48
CA ILE A 394 2.36 -9.87 13.45
C ILE A 394 3.79 -9.38 13.26
N VAL A 395 3.92 -8.10 12.91
CA VAL A 395 5.21 -7.41 12.77
C VAL A 395 5.34 -6.43 13.93
N ILE A 396 6.43 -6.54 14.69
CA ILE A 396 6.76 -5.67 15.84
C ILE A 396 8.21 -5.18 15.69
N PRO A 397 8.66 -4.20 16.49
CA PRO A 397 10.06 -3.77 16.47
C PRO A 397 11.03 -4.94 16.60
N GLY A 398 11.80 -5.17 15.53
CA GLY A 398 12.86 -6.18 15.49
C GLY A 398 12.41 -7.63 15.34
N HIS A 399 11.11 -7.91 15.24
CA HIS A 399 10.61 -9.29 15.19
C HIS A 399 9.31 -9.45 14.40
N ALA A 400 9.05 -10.66 13.92
CA ALA A 400 7.79 -11.03 13.27
C ALA A 400 7.44 -12.49 13.58
N PHE A 401 6.14 -12.78 13.73
CA PHE A 401 5.64 -14.12 13.98
C PHE A 401 4.21 -14.31 13.42
N PRO A 402 3.84 -15.54 13.03
CA PRO A 402 2.50 -15.84 12.53
C PRO A 402 1.50 -16.08 13.67
N VAL A 403 0.24 -15.74 13.39
CA VAL A 403 -0.93 -16.10 14.18
C VAL A 403 -1.91 -16.82 13.28
N VAL A 404 -2.29 -18.03 13.65
CA VAL A 404 -3.32 -18.80 12.95
C VAL A 404 -4.66 -18.53 13.62
N VAL A 405 -5.68 -18.17 12.85
CA VAL A 405 -7.05 -18.04 13.35
C VAL A 405 -7.71 -19.41 13.26
N LEU A 406 -8.02 -20.00 14.42
CA LEU A 406 -8.67 -21.30 14.52
C LEU A 406 -10.12 -21.23 14.02
N PRO A 407 -10.73 -22.36 13.60
CA PRO A 407 -12.11 -22.39 13.11
C PRO A 407 -13.17 -21.83 14.08
N ASP A 408 -12.88 -21.78 15.39
CA ASP A 408 -13.74 -21.19 16.42
C ASP A 408 -13.43 -19.71 16.72
N GLY A 409 -12.55 -19.09 15.93
CA GLY A 409 -12.16 -17.68 16.04
C GLY A 409 -11.04 -17.39 17.04
N ARG A 410 -10.55 -18.40 17.77
CA ARG A 410 -9.40 -18.19 18.68
C ARG A 410 -8.09 -18.01 17.92
N SER A 411 -7.19 -17.21 18.47
CA SER A 411 -5.84 -17.03 17.94
C SER A 411 -4.89 -18.11 18.46
N LEU A 412 -4.12 -18.72 17.56
CA LEU A 412 -2.98 -19.59 17.85
C LEU A 412 -1.69 -18.91 17.35
N PRO A 413 -1.04 -18.06 18.17
CA PRO A 413 0.26 -17.49 17.84
C PRO A 413 1.35 -18.55 17.94
N VAL A 414 2.32 -18.53 17.02
CA VAL A 414 3.44 -19.50 17.01
C VAL A 414 4.75 -18.76 16.87
N GLU A 415 5.70 -18.96 17.79
CA GLU A 415 7.06 -18.41 17.66
C GLU A 415 7.85 -19.26 16.65
N SER A 416 7.70 -18.95 15.35
CA SER A 416 8.29 -19.73 14.26
C SER A 416 9.82 -19.67 14.25
N THR A 417 10.46 -18.79 15.03
CA THR A 417 11.92 -18.77 15.18
C THR A 417 12.43 -19.73 16.26
N ALA A 418 11.56 -20.23 17.13
CA ALA A 418 11.92 -21.16 18.21
C ALA A 418 12.28 -22.58 17.69
N ILE A 419 12.18 -22.81 16.38
CA ILE A 419 12.63 -24.01 15.67
C ILE A 419 14.14 -24.26 15.77
N SER A 420 14.90 -23.24 16.17
CA SER A 420 16.35 -23.32 16.33
C SER A 420 16.81 -22.35 17.43
N GLY A 421 17.79 -22.76 18.23
CA GLY A 421 18.30 -21.93 19.31
C GLY A 421 19.63 -22.46 19.88
N PRO A 422 20.29 -21.70 20.78
CA PRO A 422 21.59 -22.08 21.36
C PRO A 422 21.57 -23.40 22.15
N GLN A 423 20.38 -23.87 22.54
CA GLN A 423 20.16 -25.06 23.38
C GLN A 423 19.17 -26.04 22.74
N GLU A 424 19.11 -26.12 21.40
CA GLU A 424 18.16 -26.92 20.60
C GLU A 424 16.80 -26.22 20.36
N ALA A 425 15.95 -26.85 19.52
CA ALA A 425 14.63 -26.35 19.15
C ALA A 425 13.65 -26.44 20.34
N ALA A 426 12.86 -25.40 20.58
CA ALA A 426 11.83 -25.44 21.62
C ALA A 426 10.67 -26.35 21.18
N PRO A 427 10.00 -27.07 22.11
CA PRO A 427 8.77 -27.77 21.79
C PRO A 427 7.66 -26.82 21.31
N PHE A 428 6.76 -27.30 20.45
CA PHE A 428 5.67 -26.49 19.88
C PHE A 428 4.86 -25.70 20.94
N ASN A 429 4.50 -26.32 22.07
CA ASN A 429 3.75 -25.63 23.13
C ASN A 429 4.52 -24.46 23.73
N THR A 430 5.85 -24.57 23.83
CA THR A 430 6.73 -23.48 24.28
C THR A 430 6.79 -22.37 23.23
N ALA A 431 6.86 -22.71 21.94
CA ALA A 431 6.79 -21.73 20.86
C ALA A 431 5.46 -20.95 20.87
N VAL A 432 4.34 -21.64 21.14
CA VAL A 432 3.02 -20.99 21.30
C VAL A 432 3.00 -20.08 22.53
N GLN A 433 3.59 -20.51 23.66
CA GLN A 433 3.66 -19.69 24.87
C GLN A 433 4.47 -18.41 24.67
N ILE A 434 5.64 -18.50 24.01
CA ILE A 434 6.50 -17.33 23.71
C ILE A 434 5.74 -16.33 22.84
N ALA A 435 5.14 -16.78 21.73
CA ALA A 435 4.40 -15.87 20.86
C ALA A 435 3.11 -15.33 21.52
N SER A 436 2.47 -16.09 22.41
CA SER A 436 1.33 -15.60 23.21
C SER A 436 1.76 -14.46 24.15
N GLN A 437 2.96 -14.53 24.73
CA GLN A 437 3.50 -13.45 25.55
C GLN A 437 3.73 -12.19 24.71
N HIS A 438 4.38 -12.31 23.54
CA HIS A 438 4.56 -11.19 22.60
C HIS A 438 3.21 -10.56 22.20
N LEU A 439 2.22 -11.40 21.86
CA LEU A 439 0.88 -10.94 21.46
C LEU A 439 0.16 -10.19 22.59
N SER A 440 0.33 -10.60 23.85
CA SER A 440 -0.25 -9.91 25.01
C SER A 440 0.41 -8.57 25.34
N GLN A 441 1.61 -8.32 24.81
CA GLN A 441 2.43 -7.14 25.07
C GLN A 441 2.43 -6.13 23.91
N LEU A 442 1.58 -6.34 22.89
CA LEU A 442 1.47 -5.41 21.78
C LEU A 442 1.11 -4.01 22.28
N GLN A 443 1.86 -3.02 21.80
CA GLN A 443 1.65 -1.61 22.12
C GLN A 443 1.04 -0.92 20.90
N ALA A 444 0.00 -0.11 21.10
CA ALA A 444 -0.62 0.65 20.04
C ALA A 444 0.45 1.48 19.27
N GLY A 445 0.39 1.46 17.94
CA GLY A 445 1.36 2.13 17.07
C GLY A 445 2.74 1.46 16.96
N MET A 446 2.96 0.34 17.64
CA MET A 446 4.22 -0.43 17.62
C MET A 446 4.04 -1.86 17.09
N TYR A 447 2.98 -2.08 16.29
CA TYR A 447 2.83 -3.32 15.55
C TYR A 447 2.03 -3.11 14.26
N TYR A 448 2.20 -4.02 13.31
CA TYR A 448 1.28 -4.25 12.20
C TYR A 448 0.72 -5.66 12.32
N ALA A 449 -0.60 -5.79 12.26
CA ALA A 449 -1.28 -7.08 12.12
C ALA A 449 -1.73 -7.22 10.66
N VAL A 450 -1.05 -8.08 9.92
CA VAL A 450 -1.26 -8.28 8.48
C VAL A 450 -2.18 -9.47 8.30
N ASP A 451 -3.49 -9.23 8.20
CA ASP A 451 -4.46 -10.24 7.79
C ASP A 451 -4.20 -10.60 6.33
N VAL A 452 -3.69 -11.81 6.09
CA VAL A 452 -3.20 -12.23 4.77
C VAL A 452 -4.34 -12.29 3.77
N GLU A 453 -5.48 -12.89 4.15
CA GLU A 453 -6.63 -13.04 3.28
C GLU A 453 -7.21 -11.67 2.91
N ALA A 454 -7.38 -10.77 3.89
CA ALA A 454 -7.86 -9.41 3.65
C ALA A 454 -6.91 -8.63 2.72
N MET A 455 -5.60 -8.72 2.93
CA MET A 455 -4.62 -8.06 2.05
C MET A 455 -4.63 -8.63 0.63
N HIS A 456 -4.82 -9.94 0.46
CA HIS A 456 -4.96 -10.56 -0.87
C HIS A 456 -6.25 -10.12 -1.58
N GLN A 457 -7.37 -9.97 -0.84
CA GLN A 457 -8.62 -9.42 -1.37
C GLN A 457 -8.47 -7.95 -1.82
N GLU A 458 -7.65 -7.17 -1.11
CA GLU A 458 -7.22 -5.82 -1.49
C GLU A 458 -6.15 -5.80 -2.60
N GLY A 459 -5.79 -6.94 -3.19
CA GLY A 459 -4.89 -7.02 -4.35
C GLY A 459 -3.40 -7.07 -4.02
N VAL A 460 -3.00 -7.21 -2.75
CA VAL A 460 -1.61 -7.53 -2.35
C VAL A 460 -1.32 -9.00 -2.61
N VAL A 461 -1.43 -9.40 -3.87
CA VAL A 461 -1.29 -10.80 -4.29
C VAL A 461 0.15 -11.12 -4.66
N SER A 462 0.51 -12.40 -4.48
CA SER A 462 1.85 -12.86 -4.81
C SER A 462 2.22 -12.65 -6.28
N PRO A 463 3.49 -12.34 -6.57
CA PRO A 463 3.98 -12.23 -7.92
C PRO A 463 4.20 -13.64 -8.51
N GLU A 464 4.41 -13.71 -9.82
CA GLU A 464 4.74 -14.95 -10.51
C GLU A 464 6.12 -15.43 -10.05
N LEU A 465 6.20 -16.71 -9.72
CA LEU A 465 7.45 -17.36 -9.40
C LEU A 465 7.80 -18.38 -10.50
N PRO A 466 9.10 -18.59 -10.80
CA PRO A 466 9.52 -19.58 -11.78
C PRO A 466 8.93 -20.97 -11.52
N LYS A 467 8.61 -21.72 -12.57
CA LYS A 467 8.14 -23.10 -12.40
C LYS A 467 9.28 -23.99 -11.88
N LEU A 468 8.95 -24.86 -10.94
CA LEU A 468 9.86 -25.87 -10.40
C LEU A 468 9.34 -27.27 -10.77
N GLU A 469 10.23 -28.26 -10.78
CA GLU A 469 9.87 -29.67 -11.01
C GLU A 469 8.96 -30.19 -9.89
N ALA A 470 8.09 -31.16 -10.21
CA ALA A 470 7.09 -31.64 -9.25
C ALA A 470 7.70 -32.39 -8.04
N ASP A 471 8.90 -32.98 -8.19
CA ASP A 471 9.60 -33.73 -7.14
C ASP A 471 10.60 -32.87 -6.35
N ILE A 472 10.53 -31.54 -6.46
CA ILE A 472 11.56 -30.62 -5.98
C ILE A 472 11.83 -30.75 -4.47
N LEU A 473 10.80 -30.98 -3.64
CA LEU A 473 10.98 -31.15 -2.19
C LEU A 473 11.84 -32.39 -1.87
N LYS A 474 11.63 -33.49 -2.61
CA LYS A 474 12.43 -34.72 -2.47
C LYS A 474 13.89 -34.45 -2.86
N ARG A 475 14.12 -33.67 -3.93
CA ARG A 475 15.47 -33.27 -4.36
C ARG A 475 16.16 -32.37 -3.34
N TRP A 476 15.41 -31.51 -2.64
CA TRP A 476 15.90 -30.71 -1.51
C TRP A 476 16.02 -31.52 -0.20
N GLY A 477 15.78 -32.83 -0.24
CA GLY A 477 15.98 -33.71 0.91
C GLY A 477 14.94 -33.54 2.02
N TRP A 478 13.70 -33.18 1.65
CA TRP A 478 12.57 -33.23 2.58
C TRP A 478 12.07 -34.67 2.75
N HIS A 479 11.90 -35.09 3.99
CA HIS A 479 11.34 -36.38 4.33
C HIS A 479 10.41 -36.26 5.54
N LEU A 480 9.48 -37.21 5.66
CA LEU A 480 8.71 -37.37 6.89
C LEU A 480 9.63 -37.95 7.97
N PRO A 481 9.47 -37.57 9.24
CA PRO A 481 10.15 -38.24 10.35
C PRO A 481 9.73 -39.71 10.38
N ASP A 482 10.64 -40.60 10.74
CA ASP A 482 10.31 -42.00 11.00
C ASP A 482 9.30 -42.05 12.16
N THR A 483 8.02 -42.20 11.83
CA THR A 483 7.00 -42.52 12.82
C THR A 483 7.25 -43.96 13.22
N GLY A 484 8.11 -44.17 14.22
CA GLY A 484 8.48 -45.48 14.73
C GLY A 484 7.22 -46.31 15.01
N GLY A 485 6.86 -47.17 14.07
CA GLY A 485 5.88 -48.22 14.25
C GLY A 485 6.57 -49.36 14.95
N ASN A 486 6.49 -49.39 16.28
CA ASN A 486 6.65 -50.58 17.08
C ASN A 486 5.38 -50.79 17.89
#